data_AF-A0A2D6VYB7-F1
#
_entry.id   AF-A0A2D6VYB7-F1
#
_cell.length_a   1.000
_cell.length_b   1.000
_cell.length_c   1.000
_cell.angle_alpha   90.00
_cell.angle_beta   90.00
_cell.angle_gamma   90.00
#
_symmetry.space_group_name_H-M   'P 1'
#
loop_
_entity.id
_entity.type
_entity.pdbx_description
1 polymer ?
#
loop_
_entity_poly.entity_id
_entity_poly.type
_entity_poly.pdbx_seq_one_letter_code
_entity_poly.pdbx_strand_id
1 'polypeptide(L)'
;MAGSKLWSSQTSSDLGRNRSIWSALHLDPILLGLLLLLVGGGLFVLYSGADRNIDVVKAQGIRLGVAFVVMFVFAQLDPAVFRRWAPWLYGLGLIGLVAVLLVGVGAKGAQRWLALPGLPRFQPSEFMKLV
;
A
#
# COMPACT_ATOMS: atom_id res chain seq x y z
N MET A 1 -12.07 0.02 68.00
CA MET A 1 -11.05 0.28 66.97
C MET A 1 -10.67 -1.02 66.27
N ALA A 2 -11.38 -1.43 65.23
CA ALA A 2 -10.97 -2.46 64.25
C ALA A 2 -12.20 -2.72 63.36
N GLY A 3 -12.17 -2.31 62.09
CA GLY A 3 -13.31 -2.57 61.20
C GLY A 3 -13.28 -1.91 59.83
N SER A 4 -12.34 -1.03 59.52
CA SER A 4 -12.28 -0.34 58.22
C SER A 4 -11.12 -0.77 57.30
N LYS A 5 -10.27 -1.72 57.70
CA LYS A 5 -9.10 -2.18 56.91
C LYS A 5 -9.36 -3.48 56.13
N LEU A 6 -10.57 -3.71 55.61
CA LEU A 6 -10.89 -4.93 54.84
C LEU A 6 -11.36 -4.68 53.41
N TRP A 7 -11.36 -3.43 52.94
CA TRP A 7 -11.94 -3.06 51.62
C TRP A 7 -10.98 -2.35 50.67
N SER A 8 -9.67 -2.29 50.95
CA SER A 8 -8.68 -1.78 50.00
C SER A 8 -8.07 -2.90 49.19
N SER A 9 -8.90 -3.65 48.45
CA SER A 9 -8.43 -4.51 47.36
C SER A 9 -8.07 -3.61 46.20
N GLN A 10 -6.81 -3.18 46.21
CA GLN A 10 -6.15 -2.41 45.18
C GLN A 10 -6.35 -3.11 43.83
N THR A 11 -7.33 -2.65 43.05
CA THR A 11 -7.54 -3.12 41.67
C THR A 11 -6.59 -2.34 40.78
N SER A 12 -5.29 -2.53 40.99
CA SER A 12 -4.27 -2.14 40.02
C SER A 12 -4.30 -3.17 38.90
N SER A 13 -5.35 -3.16 38.09
CA SER A 13 -5.24 -3.71 36.76
C SER A 13 -4.39 -2.72 35.97
N ASP A 14 -3.07 -2.87 36.08
CA ASP A 14 -2.12 -2.36 35.10
C ASP A 14 -2.47 -2.99 33.76
N LEU A 15 -3.49 -2.42 33.10
CA LEU A 15 -3.79 -2.61 31.71
C LEU A 15 -2.74 -1.86 30.92
N GLY A 16 -1.47 -2.25 31.11
CA GLY A 16 -0.41 -2.06 30.16
C GLY A 16 -0.82 -2.84 28.92
N ARG A 17 -1.72 -2.25 28.13
CA ARG A 17 -2.14 -2.73 26.83
C ARG A 17 -0.85 -2.80 26.03
N ASN A 18 -0.26 -3.99 25.98
CA ASN A 18 0.94 -4.26 25.22
C ASN A 18 0.62 -3.76 23.81
N ARG A 19 1.14 -2.58 23.43
CA ARG A 19 0.86 -2.00 22.12
C ARG A 19 1.54 -2.95 21.16
N SER A 20 0.73 -3.85 20.62
CA SER A 20 1.12 -4.82 19.64
C SER A 20 1.96 -4.12 18.60
N ILE A 21 3.14 -4.65 18.27
CA ILE A 21 4.05 -4.03 17.29
C ILE A 21 3.30 -3.72 15.98
N TRP A 22 2.28 -4.53 15.68
CA TRP A 22 1.31 -4.38 14.60
C TRP A 22 0.46 -3.11 14.65
N SER A 23 0.04 -2.66 15.84
CA SER A 23 -0.69 -1.40 15.98
C SER A 23 0.22 -0.17 15.95
N ALA A 24 1.49 -0.31 16.32
CA ALA A 24 2.49 0.73 16.13
C ALA A 24 2.85 0.92 14.65
N LEU A 25 2.88 -0.17 13.88
CA LEU A 25 3.16 -0.16 12.44
C LEU A 25 1.91 0.09 11.58
N HIS A 26 0.72 0.22 12.17
CA HIS A 26 -0.56 0.39 11.46
C HIS A 26 -0.85 -0.70 10.42
N LEU A 27 -0.45 -1.95 10.71
CA LEU A 27 -0.63 -3.08 9.81
C LEU A 27 -1.39 -4.21 10.48
N ASP A 28 -2.40 -4.72 9.77
CA ASP A 28 -3.13 -5.92 10.17
C ASP A 28 -2.33 -7.17 9.75
N PRO A 29 -1.86 -8.01 10.71
CA PRO A 29 -1.07 -9.19 10.41
C PRO A 29 -1.82 -10.23 9.56
N ILE A 30 -3.14 -10.32 9.68
CA ILE A 30 -3.96 -11.26 8.90
C ILE A 30 -4.00 -10.81 7.45
N LEU A 31 -4.31 -9.54 7.21
CA LEU A 31 -4.35 -9.00 5.85
C LEU A 31 -2.96 -9.03 5.19
N LEU A 32 -1.91 -8.74 5.94
CA LEU A 32 -0.54 -8.84 5.46
C LEU A 32 -0.18 -10.29 5.10
N GLY A 33 -0.56 -11.26 5.94
CA GLY A 33 -0.35 -12.68 5.67
C GLY A 33 -1.07 -13.15 4.40
N LEU A 34 -2.34 -12.78 4.23
CA LEU A 34 -3.13 -13.08 3.03
C LEU A 34 -2.53 -12.43 1.78
N LEU A 35 -2.07 -11.18 1.88
CA LEU A 35 -1.40 -10.48 0.78
C LEU A 35 -0.10 -11.18 0.38
N LEU A 36 0.72 -11.59 1.33
CA LEU A 36 1.97 -12.32 1.07
C LEU A 36 1.70 -13.68 0.41
N LEU A 37 0.66 -14.40 0.85
CA LEU A 37 0.23 -15.64 0.21
C LEU A 37 -0.19 -15.41 -1.24
N LEU A 38 -1.01 -14.38 -1.49
CA LEU A 38 -1.46 -14.01 -2.83
C LEU A 38 -0.27 -13.65 -3.74
N VAL A 39 0.68 -12.87 -3.23
CA VAL A 39 1.89 -12.48 -3.97
C VAL A 39 2.76 -13.69 -4.27
N GLY A 40 2.99 -14.57 -3.29
CA GLY A 40 3.76 -15.80 -3.47
C GLY A 40 3.12 -16.73 -4.52
N GLY A 41 1.81 -16.95 -4.42
CA GLY A 41 1.05 -17.71 -5.40
C GLY A 41 1.09 -17.07 -6.80
N GLY A 42 0.95 -15.75 -6.89
CA GLY A 42 1.04 -15.01 -8.16
C GLY A 42 2.41 -15.13 -8.82
N LEU A 43 3.50 -15.07 -8.06
CA LEU A 43 4.86 -15.29 -8.58
C LEU A 43 5.06 -16.74 -9.05
N PHE A 44 4.49 -17.72 -8.35
CA PHE A 44 4.52 -19.12 -8.78
C PHE A 44 3.79 -19.33 -10.10
N VAL A 45 2.58 -18.77 -10.23
CA VAL A 45 1.80 -18.81 -11.48
C VAL A 45 2.55 -18.09 -12.61
N LEU A 46 3.16 -16.94 -12.33
CA LEU A 46 3.96 -16.20 -13.30
C LEU A 46 5.16 -17.01 -13.78
N TYR A 47 5.90 -17.66 -12.88
CA TYR A 47 7.01 -18.53 -13.24
C TYR A 47 6.57 -19.69 -14.15
N SER A 48 5.42 -20.28 -13.83
CA SER A 48 4.83 -21.36 -14.64
C SER A 48 4.41 -20.88 -16.03
N GLY A 49 3.75 -19.71 -16.11
CA GLY A 49 3.24 -19.15 -17.37
C GLY A 49 4.28 -18.41 -18.22
N ALA A 50 5.44 -18.07 -17.67
CA ALA A 50 6.53 -17.38 -18.37
C ALA A 50 7.60 -18.34 -18.91
N ASP A 51 7.25 -19.58 -19.23
CA ASP A 51 8.18 -20.62 -19.71
C ASP A 51 9.42 -20.81 -18.81
N ARG A 52 9.23 -20.68 -17.48
CA ARG A 52 10.31 -20.74 -16.48
C ARG A 52 11.38 -19.64 -16.62
N ASN A 53 11.04 -18.51 -17.24
CA ASN A 53 11.92 -17.37 -17.35
C ASN A 53 12.07 -16.65 -16.00
N ILE A 54 13.23 -16.82 -15.36
CA ILE A 54 13.54 -16.22 -14.07
C ILE A 54 13.66 -14.69 -14.13
N ASP A 55 14.03 -14.11 -15.27
CA ASP A 55 14.20 -12.66 -15.41
C ASP A 55 12.85 -11.94 -15.30
N VAL A 56 11.78 -12.54 -15.82
CA VAL A 56 10.40 -12.02 -15.70
C VAL A 56 9.96 -12.02 -14.23
N VAL A 57 10.22 -13.12 -13.52
CA VAL A 57 9.90 -13.25 -12.09
C VAL A 57 10.72 -12.27 -11.26
N LYS A 58 12.01 -12.13 -11.55
CA LYS A 58 12.90 -11.18 -10.88
C LYS A 58 12.44 -9.73 -11.08
N ALA A 59 12.08 -9.36 -12.31
CA ALA A 59 11.55 -8.03 -12.61
C ALA A 59 10.24 -7.76 -11.84
N GLN A 60 9.35 -8.77 -11.75
CA GLN A 60 8.12 -8.65 -10.96
C GLN A 60 8.42 -8.56 -9.46
N GLY A 61 9.39 -9.32 -8.96
CA GLY A 61 9.84 -9.26 -7.57
C GLY A 61 10.37 -7.88 -7.18
N ILE A 62 11.15 -7.23 -8.05
CA ILE A 62 11.64 -5.85 -7.82
C ILE A 62 10.45 -4.87 -7.73
N ARG A 63 9.47 -4.98 -8.64
CA ARG A 63 8.27 -4.13 -8.63
C ARG A 63 7.46 -4.32 -7.36
N LEU A 64 7.29 -5.56 -6.91
CA LEU A 64 6.63 -5.88 -5.65
C LEU A 64 7.39 -5.31 -4.46
N GLY A 65 8.72 -5.43 -4.43
CA GLY A 65 9.56 -4.84 -3.39
C GLY A 65 9.37 -3.32 -3.27
N VAL A 66 9.39 -2.61 -4.40
CA VAL A 66 9.08 -1.17 -4.44
C VAL A 66 7.66 -0.90 -3.95
N ALA A 67 6.67 -1.68 -4.39
CA ALA A 67 5.28 -1.51 -3.97
C ALA A 67 5.09 -1.73 -2.47
N PHE A 68 5.77 -2.71 -1.86
CA PHE A 68 5.75 -2.93 -0.43
C PHE A 68 6.36 -1.77 0.34
N VAL A 69 7.54 -1.27 -0.09
CA VAL A 69 8.16 -0.09 0.55
C VAL A 69 7.21 1.11 0.53
N VAL A 70 6.59 1.37 -0.63
CA VAL A 70 5.58 2.43 -0.78
C VAL A 70 4.42 2.19 0.18
N MET A 71 3.84 0.99 0.20
CA MET A 71 2.76 0.62 1.11
C MET A 71 3.13 0.86 2.58
N PHE A 72 4.32 0.43 3.03
CA PHE A 72 4.79 0.64 4.40
C PHE A 72 4.91 2.12 4.76
N VAL A 73 5.46 2.94 3.87
CA VAL A 73 5.58 4.40 4.07
C VAL A 73 4.20 5.03 4.21
N PHE A 74 3.28 4.72 3.30
CA PHE A 74 1.92 5.27 3.34
C PHE A 74 1.11 4.75 4.54
N ALA A 75 1.33 3.51 4.98
CA ALA A 75 0.69 2.96 6.17
C ALA A 75 1.05 3.73 7.45
N GLN A 76 2.21 4.40 7.50
CA GLN A 76 2.59 5.22 8.65
C GLN A 76 1.94 6.61 8.67
N LEU A 77 1.29 7.03 7.58
CA LEU A 77 0.68 8.36 7.50
C LEU A 77 -0.72 8.36 8.14
N ASP A 78 -1.03 9.43 8.86
CA ASP A 78 -2.35 9.63 9.45
C ASP A 78 -3.42 9.86 8.35
N PRO A 79 -4.60 9.22 8.42
CA PRO A 79 -5.78 9.52 7.59
C PRO A 79 -6.07 11.02 7.36
N ALA A 80 -5.75 11.89 8.33
CA ALA A 80 -5.89 13.33 8.18
C ALA A 80 -5.00 13.93 7.08
N VAL A 81 -3.79 13.38 6.86
CA VAL A 81 -2.88 13.82 5.80
C VAL A 81 -3.52 13.54 4.45
N PHE A 82 -3.99 12.31 4.22
CA PHE A 82 -4.65 11.93 2.97
C PHE A 82 -5.81 12.86 2.61
N ARG A 83 -6.68 13.17 3.58
CA ARG A 83 -7.83 14.08 3.37
C ARG A 83 -7.40 15.49 2.98
N ARG A 84 -6.31 16.01 3.56
CA ARG A 84 -5.80 17.35 3.24
C ARG A 84 -5.19 17.42 1.84
N TRP A 85 -4.53 16.35 1.40
CA TRP A 85 -3.86 16.27 0.11
C TRP A 85 -4.78 15.84 -1.04
N ALA A 86 -5.89 15.16 -0.74
CA ALA A 86 -6.86 14.68 -1.73
C ALA A 86 -7.24 15.71 -2.82
N PRO A 87 -7.65 16.96 -2.53
CA PRO A 87 -8.02 17.91 -3.59
C PRO A 87 -6.85 18.26 -4.52
N TRP A 88 -5.63 18.35 -3.99
CA TRP A 88 -4.42 18.64 -4.76
C TRP A 88 -4.03 17.46 -5.65
N LEU A 89 -4.06 16.25 -5.09
CA LEU A 89 -3.79 15.02 -5.83
C LEU A 89 -4.85 14.82 -6.93
N TYR A 90 -6.11 15.16 -6.68
CA TYR A 90 -7.19 15.03 -7.64
C TYR A 90 -6.96 15.96 -8.84
N GLY A 91 -6.62 17.22 -8.57
CA GLY A 91 -6.25 18.18 -9.60
C GLY A 91 -5.07 17.72 -10.44
N LEU A 92 -4.02 17.20 -9.80
CA LEU A 92 -2.85 16.64 -10.49
C LEU A 92 -3.21 15.42 -11.36
N GLY A 93 -4.08 14.55 -10.87
CA GLY A 93 -4.53 13.39 -11.62
C GLY A 93 -5.41 13.76 -12.81
N LEU A 94 -6.25 14.78 -12.69
CA LEU A 94 -7.03 15.34 -13.81
C LEU A 94 -6.12 15.93 -14.88
N ILE A 95 -5.08 16.67 -14.49
CA ILE A 95 -4.05 17.15 -15.42
C ILE A 95 -3.36 15.97 -16.10
N GLY A 96 -3.04 14.91 -15.36
CA GLY A 96 -2.47 13.68 -15.92
C GLY A 96 -3.37 13.00 -16.95
N LEU A 97 -4.69 12.94 -16.71
CA LEU A 97 -5.66 12.42 -17.67
C LEU A 97 -5.69 13.25 -18.95
N VAL A 98 -5.71 14.58 -18.83
CA VAL A 98 -5.63 15.47 -20.00
C VAL A 98 -4.30 15.27 -20.74
N ALA A 99 -3.19 15.15 -20.02
CA ALA A 99 -1.88 14.92 -20.60
C ALA A 99 -1.83 13.60 -21.41
N VAL A 100 -2.51 12.53 -20.98
CA VAL A 100 -2.61 11.28 -21.77
C VAL A 100 -3.30 11.49 -23.10
N LEU A 101 -4.27 12.39 -23.20
CA LEU A 101 -4.93 12.68 -24.48
C LEU A 101 -4.00 13.40 -25.46
N LEU A 102 -3.09 14.23 -24.94
CA LEU A 102 -2.19 15.05 -25.77
C LEU A 102 -0.90 14.31 -26.15
N VAL A 103 -0.27 13.64 -25.18
CA VAL A 103 1.07 13.04 -25.31
C VAL A 103 1.10 11.55 -24.91
N GLY A 104 -0.07 10.94 -24.73
CA GLY A 104 -0.16 9.53 -24.36
C GLY A 104 0.32 8.62 -25.49
N VAL A 105 1.11 7.62 -25.11
CA VAL A 105 1.49 6.55 -26.03
C VAL A 105 0.38 5.50 -26.08
N GLY A 106 0.01 5.14 -27.30
CA GLY A 106 -0.98 4.10 -27.56
C GLY A 106 -0.43 2.71 -27.26
N ALA A 107 -1.21 1.89 -26.56
CA ALA A 107 -1.01 0.45 -26.51
C ALA A 107 -2.32 -0.24 -26.90
N LYS A 108 -2.29 -1.14 -27.90
CA LYS A 108 -3.48 -1.87 -28.40
C LYS A 108 -4.66 -0.96 -28.80
N GLY A 109 -4.39 0.15 -29.50
CA GLY A 109 -5.43 1.04 -30.05
C GLY A 109 -6.00 2.11 -29.11
N ALA A 110 -5.50 2.22 -27.86
CA ALA A 110 -5.92 3.29 -26.94
C ALA A 110 -4.70 3.97 -26.27
N GLN A 111 -4.74 5.30 -26.17
CA GLN A 111 -3.77 6.10 -25.44
C GLN A 111 -4.10 6.01 -23.94
N ARG A 112 -3.27 5.28 -23.18
CA ARG A 112 -3.48 5.05 -21.74
C ARG A 112 -2.25 5.33 -20.90
N TRP A 113 -1.09 5.36 -21.53
CA TRP A 113 0.19 5.40 -20.83
C TRP A 113 0.92 6.70 -21.17
N LEU A 114 1.49 7.34 -20.16
CA LEU A 114 2.51 8.37 -20.33
C LEU A 114 3.87 7.69 -20.29
N ALA A 115 4.61 7.76 -21.40
CA ALA A 115 5.99 7.33 -21.46
C ALA A 115 6.89 8.53 -21.16
N LEU A 116 7.10 8.78 -19.86
CA LEU A 116 8.04 9.80 -19.42
C LEU A 116 9.48 9.29 -19.64
N PRO A 117 10.37 10.07 -20.27
CA PRO A 117 11.75 9.63 -20.49
C PRO A 117 12.45 9.39 -19.15
N GLY A 118 13.03 8.19 -18.98
CA GLY A 118 13.73 7.79 -17.76
C GLY A 118 12.83 7.27 -16.62
N LEU A 119 11.51 7.27 -16.79
CA LEU A 119 10.54 6.76 -15.80
C LEU A 119 9.76 5.55 -16.35
N PRO A 120 9.25 4.66 -15.47
CA PRO A 120 8.31 3.63 -15.88
C PRO A 120 7.08 4.25 -16.53
N ARG A 121 6.40 3.48 -17.39
CA ARG A 121 5.15 3.92 -18.01
C ARG A 121 4.14 4.23 -16.90
N PHE A 122 3.66 5.46 -16.86
CA PHE A 122 2.73 5.93 -15.84
C PHE A 122 1.31 5.95 -16.41
N GLN A 123 0.35 5.42 -15.64
CA GLN A 123 -1.06 5.40 -16.02
C GLN A 123 -1.86 6.33 -15.08
N PRO A 124 -2.24 7.54 -15.53
CA PRO A 124 -2.96 8.50 -14.69
C PRO A 124 -4.29 7.99 -14.16
N SER A 125 -5.00 7.13 -14.92
CA SER A 125 -6.27 6.56 -14.46
C SER A 125 -6.12 5.65 -13.24
N GLU A 126 -4.96 5.02 -13.05
CA GLU A 126 -4.67 4.21 -11.86
C GLU A 126 -4.51 5.11 -10.63
N PHE A 127 -3.82 6.23 -10.80
CA PHE A 127 -3.67 7.23 -9.74
C PHE A 127 -5.01 7.85 -9.34
N MET A 128 -5.88 8.14 -10.31
CA MET A 128 -7.23 8.66 -10.05
C MET A 128 -8.14 7.71 -9.26
N LYS A 129 -7.84 6.40 -9.22
CA LYS A 129 -8.60 5.46 -8.37
C LYS A 129 -8.25 5.56 -6.89
N LEU A 130 -7.09 6.16 -6.56
CA LEU A 130 -6.58 6.25 -5.20
C LEU A 130 -6.93 7.57 -4.51
N VAL A 131 -7.34 8.58 -5.28
CA VAL A 131 -7.68 9.93 -4.79
C VAL A 131 -9.18 10.07 -4.62
#